data_AF-A0A132GR64-F1
#
_entry.id   AF-A0A132GR64-F1
#
_cell.length_a   1.000
_cell.length_b   1.000
_cell.length_c   1.000
_cell.angle_alpha   90.00
_cell.angle_beta   90.00
_cell.angle_gamma   90.00
#
_symmetry.space_group_name_H-M   'P 1'
#
loop_
_entity.id
_entity.type
_entity.pdbx_description
1 polymer ?
#
loop_
_entity_poly.entity_id
_entity_poly.type
_entity_poly.pdbx_seq_one_letter_code
_entity_poly.pdbx_strand_id
1 'polypeptide(L)' 'MMNYTLIDAHSHLWLTQDTMVDGQRICRLEPNRSRSLFFGEERQMLPPFMTDGQNTAERFLSNMDYAQVQAAVVAQEFI' A
#
# COMPACT_ATOMS: atom_id res chain seq x y z
N MET A 1 14.26 -10.82 -27.49
CA MET A 1 14.20 -9.67 -26.57
C MET A 1 14.33 -10.21 -25.16
N MET A 2 15.22 -9.68 -24.33
CA MET A 2 15.36 -10.15 -22.93
C MET A 2 14.07 -9.82 -22.19
N ASN A 3 13.43 -10.84 -21.62
CA ASN A 3 12.23 -10.68 -20.80
C ASN A 3 12.69 -10.50 -19.35
N TYR A 4 12.68 -9.26 -18.86
CA TYR A 4 13.04 -8.99 -17.47
C TYR A 4 11.85 -9.29 -16.56
N THR A 5 12.09 -10.04 -15.50
CA THR A 5 11.11 -10.23 -14.42
C THR A 5 11.13 -8.99 -13.52
N LEU A 6 10.02 -8.27 -13.48
CA LEU A 6 9.78 -7.19 -12.54
C LEU A 6 9.25 -7.77 -11.24
N ILE A 7 9.92 -7.40 -10.15
CA ILE A 7 9.57 -7.84 -8.80
C ILE A 7 9.39 -6.59 -7.95
N ASP A 8 8.23 -6.47 -7.28
CA ASP A 8 8.06 -5.50 -6.21
C ASP A 8 8.78 -6.02 -4.97
N ALA A 9 9.88 -5.36 -4.61
CA ALA A 9 10.74 -5.81 -3.53
C ALA A 9 10.12 -5.60 -2.13
N HIS A 10 9.08 -4.78 -2.01
CA HIS A 10 8.48 -4.45 -0.71
C HIS A 10 7.06 -3.92 -0.86
N SER A 11 6.07 -4.71 -0.44
CA SER A 11 4.68 -4.30 -0.39
C SER A 11 4.03 -4.66 0.94
N HIS A 12 2.91 -4.00 1.24
CA HIS A 12 2.06 -4.35 2.38
C HIS A 12 0.62 -4.51 1.93
N LEU A 13 -0.11 -5.41 2.58
CA LEU A 13 -1.55 -5.57 2.41
C LEU A 13 -2.24 -5.12 3.69
N TRP A 14 -3.37 -4.44 3.57
CA TRP A 14 -4.14 -4.01 4.74
C TRP A 14 -5.61 -3.78 4.41
N LEU A 15 -6.51 -4.14 5.34
CA LEU A 15 -7.93 -3.79 5.29
C LEU A 15 -8.20 -2.42 5.93
N THR A 16 -7.40 -2.07 6.94
CA THR A 16 -7.47 -0.79 7.61
C THR A 16 -6.07 -0.37 8.03
N GLN A 17 -5.79 0.93 7.91
CA GLN A 17 -4.59 1.54 8.45
C GLN A 17 -5.02 2.54 9.53
N ASP A 18 -4.83 2.13 10.78
CA ASP A 18 -5.06 2.95 11.97
C ASP A 18 -4.25 2.35 13.13
N THR A 19 -3.09 2.93 13.39
CA THR A 19 -2.17 2.46 14.44
C THR A 19 -1.40 3.63 15.06
N MET A 20 -0.66 3.34 16.13
CA MET A 20 0.24 4.27 16.81
C MET A 20 1.64 3.67 16.84
N VAL A 21 2.64 4.45 16.40
CA VAL A 21 4.04 4.06 16.35
C VAL A 21 4.84 5.15 17.04
N ASP A 22 5.57 4.83 18.11
CA ASP A 22 6.35 5.80 18.89
C ASP A 22 5.54 7.06 19.29
N GLY A 23 4.27 6.88 19.68
CA GLY A 23 3.39 7.99 20.05
C GLY A 23 2.87 8.83 18.87
N GLN A 24 3.17 8.46 17.63
CA GLN A 24 2.68 9.09 16.42
C GLN A 24 1.59 8.26 15.76
N ARG A 25 0.51 8.91 15.35
CA ARG A 25 -0.60 8.24 14.68
C ARG A 25 -0.27 7.98 13.21
N ILE A 26 -0.51 6.75 12.78
CA ILE A 26 -0.47 6.35 11.37
C ILE A 26 -1.89 5.93 10.97
N CYS A 27 -2.51 6.71 10.09
CA CYS A 27 -3.90 6.49 9.74
C CYS A 27 -4.26 7.04 8.35
N ARG A 28 -5.20 6.40 7.68
CA ARG A 28 -5.85 6.94 6.48
C ARG A 28 -6.52 8.30 6.75
N LEU A 29 -6.57 9.15 5.73
CA LEU A 29 -7.22 10.46 5.79
C LEU A 29 -8.61 10.43 5.15
N GLU A 30 -9.46 11.39 5.54
CA GLU A 30 -10.79 11.59 4.96
C GLU A 30 -10.82 12.89 4.14
N PRO A 31 -11.68 12.99 3.11
CA PRO A 31 -12.60 11.95 2.63
C PRO A 31 -11.93 10.92 1.70
N ASN A 32 -10.66 11.11 1.32
CA ASN A 32 -9.93 10.21 0.43
C ASN A 32 -8.90 9.37 1.18
N ARG A 33 -9.21 8.09 1.38
CA ARG A 33 -8.42 7.15 2.19
C ARG A 33 -7.26 6.52 1.43
N SER A 34 -7.01 6.93 0.19
CA SER A 34 -5.78 6.55 -0.53
C SER A 34 -4.54 7.28 0.02
N ARG A 35 -4.76 8.40 0.73
CA ARG A 35 -3.74 9.16 1.46
C ARG A 35 -3.80 8.85 2.95
N SER A 36 -2.66 8.94 3.62
CA SER A 36 -2.53 8.66 5.04
C SER A 36 -1.63 9.67 5.74
N LEU A 37 -1.91 9.96 7.00
CA LEU A 37 -0.96 10.56 7.92
C LEU A 37 0.06 9.49 8.29
N PHE A 38 1.34 9.76 8.02
CA PHE A 38 2.45 8.84 8.24
C PHE A 38 3.62 9.64 8.80
N PHE A 39 3.95 9.42 10.09
CA PHE A 39 4.97 10.18 10.81
C PHE A 39 4.84 11.71 10.67
N GLY A 40 3.62 12.22 10.85
CA GLY A 40 3.34 13.67 10.78
C GLY A 40 3.19 14.23 9.37
N GLU A 41 3.43 13.44 8.32
CA GLU A 41 3.31 13.86 6.93
C GLU A 41 2.12 13.20 6.24
N GLU A 42 1.52 13.90 5.28
CA GLU A 42 0.51 13.31 4.41
C GLU A 42 1.17 12.61 3.22
N ARG A 43 0.98 11.29 3.11
CA ARG A 43 1.56 10.45 2.05
C ARG A 43 0.47 9.79 1.21
N GLN A 44 0.72 9.69 -0.10
CA GLN A 44 -0.08 8.89 -1.01
C GLN A 44 0.36 7.43 -0.89
N MET A 45 -0.40 6.62 -0.13
CA MET A 45 -0.02 5.23 0.19
C MET A 45 -0.62 4.21 -0.80
N LEU A 46 -1.73 4.56 -1.46
CA LEU A 46 -2.39 3.75 -2.48
C LEU A 46 -2.54 4.53 -3.78
N PRO A 47 -2.79 3.89 -4.93
CA PRO A 47 -3.22 4.59 -6.13
C PRO A 47 -4.39 5.56 -5.86
N PRO A 48 -4.42 6.76 -6.45
CA PRO A 48 -5.42 7.80 -6.12
C PRO A 48 -6.89 7.38 -6.30
N PHE A 49 -7.16 6.38 -7.14
CA PHE A 49 -8.51 5.84 -7.37
C PHE A 49 -8.98 4.85 -6.28
N MET A 50 -8.08 4.39 -5.40
CA MET A 50 -8.39 3.48 -4.29
C MET A 50 -8.83 4.27 -3.04
N THR A 51 -9.95 4.98 -3.16
CA THR A 51 -10.41 5.99 -2.18
C THR A 51 -10.98 5.43 -0.88
N ASP A 52 -11.18 4.12 -0.79
CA ASP A 52 -11.68 3.39 0.38
C ASP A 52 -10.57 2.93 1.33
N GLY A 53 -9.31 3.04 0.92
CA GLY A 53 -8.14 2.85 1.79
C GLY A 53 -7.77 1.39 2.05
N GLN A 54 -8.29 0.46 1.25
CA GLN A 54 -8.01 -0.97 1.39
C GLN A 54 -7.02 -1.45 0.33
N ASN A 55 -5.97 -2.14 0.76
CA ASN A 55 -5.04 -2.87 -0.11
C ASN A 55 -5.21 -4.37 0.10
N THR A 56 -6.31 -4.92 -0.42
CA THR A 56 -6.57 -6.37 -0.34
C THR A 56 -5.68 -7.13 -1.32
N ALA A 57 -5.54 -8.45 -1.12
CA ALA A 57 -4.76 -9.29 -2.02
C ALA A 57 -5.27 -9.23 -3.47
N GLU A 58 -6.59 -9.21 -3.68
CA GLU A 58 -7.21 -9.18 -5.01
C GLU A 58 -6.90 -7.88 -5.75
N ARG A 59 -6.95 -6.74 -5.04
CA ARG A 59 -6.63 -5.43 -5.63
C ARG A 59 -5.15 -5.29 -5.90
N PHE A 60 -4.32 -5.77 -4.99
CA PHE A 60 -2.87 -5.80 -5.17
C PHE A 60 -2.49 -6.65 -6.39
N LEU A 61 -3.00 -7.88 -6.50
CA LEU A 61 -2.78 -8.74 -7.67
C LEU A 61 -3.31 -8.13 -8.97
N SER A 62 -4.49 -7.48 -8.93
CA SER A 62 -5.04 -6.76 -10.09
C SER A 62 -4.12 -5.62 -10.54
N ASN A 63 -3.56 -4.85 -9.59
CA ASN A 63 -2.61 -3.79 -9.89
C ASN A 63 -1.29 -4.34 -10.43
N MET A 64 -0.81 -5.48 -9.91
CA MET A 64 0.39 -6.15 -10.42
C MET A 64 0.19 -6.64 -11.85
N ASP A 65 -0.95 -7.27 -12.16
CA ASP A 65 -1.29 -7.71 -13.52
C ASP A 65 -1.34 -6.53 -14.48
N TYR A 66 -2.03 -5.45 -14.10
CA TYR A 66 -2.09 -4.21 -14.87
C TYR A 66 -0.69 -3.60 -15.13
N ALA A 67 0.17 -3.60 -14.11
CA ALA A 67 1.53 -3.05 -14.18
C ALA A 67 2.56 -4.03 -14.78
N GLN A 68 2.15 -5.26 -15.12
CA GLN A 68 3.02 -6.35 -15.56
C GLN A 68 4.17 -6.66 -14.59
N VAL A 69 3.88 -6.66 -13.28
CA VAL A 69 4.80 -7.11 -12.22
C VAL A 69 4.54 -8.58 -11.92
N GLN A 70 5.59 -9.41 -11.96
CA GLN A 70 5.45 -10.88 -11.90
C GLN A 70 5.54 -11.45 -10.48
N ALA A 71 6.15 -10.75 -9.53
CA ALA A 71 6.25 -11.20 -8.16
C ALA A 71 6.33 -10.01 -7.20
N ALA A 72 6.00 -10.25 -5.93
CA ALA A 72 6.14 -9.26 -4.87
C ALA A 72 6.54 -9.92 -3.55
N VAL A 73 7.27 -9.19 -2.72
CA VAL A 73 7.49 -9.54 -1.31
C VAL A 73 6.47 -8.78 -0.48
N VAL A 74 5.52 -9.49 0.11
CA VAL A 74 4.58 -8.91 1.07
C VAL A 74 5.20 -8.96 2.46
N ALA A 75 5.57 -7.78 2.98
CA ALA A 75 6.11 -7.62 4.31
C ALA A 75 5.00 -7.29 5.31
N GLN A 76 5.09 -7.86 6.51
CA GLN A 76 4.33 -7.41 7.66
C GLN A 76 5.31 -6.82 8.67
N GLU A 77 5.18 -5.54 8.94
CA GLU A 77 5.95 -4.89 10.00
C GLU A 77 5.25 -5.14 11.33
N PHE A 78 6.02 -5.64 12.31
CA PHE A 78 5.58 -5.63 13.69
C PHE A 78 5.96 -4.28 14.28
N ILE A 79 4.97 -3.55 14.76
CA ILE A 79 5.11 -2.17 15.24
C ILE A 79 4.67 -2.07 16.68
#